data_AF-A0A2E9W493-F1
#
_entry.id   AF-A0A2E9W493-F1
#
_cell.length_a   1.000
_cell.length_b   1.000
_cell.length_c   1.000
_cell.angle_alpha   90.00
_cell.angle_beta   90.00
_cell.angle_gamma   90.00
#
_symmetry.space_group_name_H-M   'P 1'
#
loop_
_entity.id
_entity.type
_entity.pdbx_description
1 polymer ?
#
loop_
_entity_poly.entity_id
_entity_poly.type
_entity_poly.pdbx_seq_one_letter_code
_entity_poly.pdbx_strand_id
1 'polypeptide(L)'
;MLAVHRAGTTRLRHKERTLARHPQDRMRDPPVSPTAYPVNLDLAGRRALVVGAGPVAARKVASLLDAGADVTVVAPTAVDEIADDSRIRWHERPYRRGEVASYRLAVTATGDTDVDSQVHRDAEAAGVWLNSADDPEHCTFTLPAVSRHGDLQVTVSTGGSSPAVSRWLRRSLFDDIGPEHATVLALASEVRTELREATGSSESPAWDRVLDDTLIETVRRGDLETARQVLRRGLGLPPAPTLEPAQ
;
A
#
# COMPACT_ATOMS: atom_id res chain seq x y z
N MET A 1 19.50 63.32 -24.89
CA MET A 1 18.04 63.34 -24.69
C MET A 1 17.56 61.89 -24.67
N LEU A 2 17.00 61.46 -23.55
CA LEU A 2 16.82 60.06 -23.11
C LEU A 2 16.27 59.11 -24.18
N ALA A 3 16.98 58.01 -24.42
CA ALA A 3 16.51 56.87 -25.22
C ALA A 3 16.13 55.69 -24.31
N VAL A 4 14.91 55.22 -24.53
CA VAL A 4 14.17 54.14 -23.87
C VAL A 4 14.99 52.84 -23.80
N HIS A 5 15.22 52.32 -22.59
CA HIS A 5 15.78 50.97 -22.39
C HIS A 5 14.67 49.93 -22.34
N ARG A 6 14.72 49.00 -23.31
CA ARG A 6 13.84 47.84 -23.44
C ARG A 6 14.14 46.82 -22.33
N ALA A 7 13.09 46.35 -21.66
CA ALA A 7 13.15 45.19 -20.78
C ALA A 7 13.37 43.92 -21.62
N GLY A 8 14.54 43.30 -21.44
CA GLY A 8 14.88 42.00 -22.02
C GLY A 8 14.25 40.87 -21.21
N THR A 9 13.51 40.02 -21.90
CA THR A 9 12.92 38.77 -21.42
C THR A 9 14.02 37.73 -21.17
N THR A 10 14.30 37.43 -19.89
CA THR A 10 15.22 36.36 -19.51
C THR A 10 14.48 35.02 -19.47
N ARG A 11 14.49 34.30 -20.62
CA ARG A 11 14.25 32.85 -20.67
C ARG A 11 15.52 32.15 -20.17
N LEU A 12 15.51 31.62 -18.94
CA LEU A 12 16.54 30.68 -18.49
C LEU A 12 16.03 29.26 -18.67
N ARG A 13 16.67 28.57 -19.61
CA ARG A 13 16.44 27.18 -20.00
C ARG A 13 16.81 26.25 -18.84
N HIS A 14 15.87 25.43 -18.39
CA HIS A 14 16.19 24.22 -17.63
C HIS A 14 16.89 23.24 -18.57
N LYS A 15 18.20 23.03 -18.37
CA LYS A 15 18.94 21.93 -19.00
C LYS A 15 18.74 20.69 -18.13
N GLU A 16 17.92 19.78 -18.62
CA GLU A 16 17.92 18.38 -18.22
C GLU A 16 19.35 17.82 -18.35
N ARG A 17 19.86 17.24 -17.27
CA ARG A 17 21.07 16.42 -17.25
C ARG A 17 20.66 15.02 -16.81
N THR A 18 20.17 14.24 -17.75
CA THR A 18 20.06 12.78 -17.60
C THR A 18 21.47 12.21 -17.73
N LEU A 19 22.19 12.11 -16.62
CA LEU A 19 23.42 11.31 -16.54
C LEU A 19 23.02 9.84 -16.44
N ALA A 20 23.07 9.13 -17.57
CA ALA A 20 23.01 7.67 -17.59
C ALA A 20 24.22 7.14 -16.78
N ARG A 21 23.96 6.50 -15.63
CA ARG A 21 24.99 5.91 -14.77
C ARG A 21 25.56 4.64 -15.41
N HIS A 22 26.89 4.51 -15.44
CA HIS A 22 27.56 3.30 -15.91
C HIS A 22 27.24 2.10 -14.99
N PRO A 23 27.10 0.88 -15.52
CA PRO A 23 26.71 -0.31 -14.76
C PRO A 23 27.71 -0.73 -13.67
N GLN A 24 28.93 -0.16 -13.67
CA GLN A 24 29.97 -0.45 -12.68
C GLN A 24 29.99 0.50 -11.47
N ASP A 25 29.13 1.53 -11.44
CA ASP A 25 28.97 2.45 -10.29
C ASP A 25 27.88 2.01 -9.29
N ARG A 26 27.39 0.77 -9.39
CA ARG A 26 26.41 0.24 -8.43
C ARG A 26 27.13 -0.15 -7.15
N MET A 27 26.81 0.57 -6.06
CA MET A 27 27.17 0.19 -4.70
C MET A 27 26.76 -1.27 -4.47
N ARG A 28 27.68 -2.08 -3.93
CA ARG A 28 27.35 -3.48 -3.59
C ARG A 28 26.28 -3.50 -2.51
N ASP A 29 25.34 -4.43 -2.62
CA ASP A 29 24.33 -4.65 -1.60
C ASP A 29 25.02 -5.00 -0.26
N PRO A 30 24.60 -4.39 0.85
CA PRO A 30 25.08 -4.76 2.17
C PRO A 30 24.69 -6.21 2.50
N PRO A 31 25.42 -6.87 3.41
CA PRO A 31 25.10 -8.24 3.83
C PRO A 31 23.67 -8.33 4.40
N VAL A 32 22.92 -9.32 3.95
CA VAL A 32 21.53 -9.56 4.37
C VAL A 32 21.51 -10.20 5.76
N SER A 33 20.97 -9.49 6.75
CA SER A 33 20.67 -10.03 8.09
C SER A 33 19.32 -10.75 8.09
N PRO A 34 18.94 -11.54 9.10
CA PRO A 34 17.60 -12.13 9.18
C PRO A 34 16.53 -11.03 9.11
N THR A 35 15.71 -11.05 8.06
CA THR A 35 14.68 -10.04 7.81
C THR A 35 13.28 -10.62 8.05
N ALA A 36 12.30 -9.74 8.23
CA ALA A 36 10.89 -10.11 8.25
C ALA A 36 10.49 -10.81 6.93
N TYR A 37 9.60 -11.81 7.03
CA TYR A 37 9.01 -12.47 5.87
C TYR A 37 7.83 -11.65 5.34
N PRO A 38 7.91 -11.07 4.12
CA PRO A 38 6.87 -10.17 3.62
C PRO A 38 5.64 -10.97 3.19
N VAL A 39 4.49 -10.66 3.79
CA VAL A 39 3.18 -11.22 3.43
C VAL A 39 2.13 -10.12 3.42
N ASN A 40 1.13 -10.27 2.55
CA ASN A 40 -0.11 -9.53 2.63
C ASN A 40 -1.14 -10.41 3.33
N LEU A 41 -1.75 -9.89 4.41
CA LEU A 41 -2.76 -10.60 5.17
C LEU A 41 -4.17 -10.24 4.66
N ASP A 42 -4.98 -11.25 4.40
CA ASP A 42 -6.42 -11.07 4.18
C ASP A 42 -7.14 -11.00 5.54
N LEU A 43 -7.59 -9.80 5.88
CA LEU A 43 -8.30 -9.53 7.12
C LEU A 43 -9.82 -9.39 6.92
N ALA A 44 -10.36 -9.64 5.72
CA ALA A 44 -11.79 -9.53 5.46
C ALA A 44 -12.60 -10.41 6.43
N GLY A 45 -13.45 -9.77 7.25
CA GLY A 45 -14.26 -10.43 8.28
C GLY A 45 -13.46 -11.09 9.41
N ARG A 46 -12.15 -10.87 9.50
CA ARG A 46 -11.30 -11.42 10.57
C ARG A 46 -11.34 -10.50 11.78
N ARG A 47 -11.45 -11.10 12.96
CA ARG A 47 -11.49 -10.36 14.22
C ARG A 47 -10.11 -9.79 14.55
N ALA A 48 -10.05 -8.47 14.70
CA ALA A 48 -8.86 -7.75 15.14
C ALA A 48 -9.14 -7.00 16.45
N LEU A 49 -8.22 -7.11 17.40
CA LEU A 49 -8.28 -6.38 18.67
C LEU A 49 -7.38 -5.15 18.62
N VAL A 50 -7.85 -4.01 19.11
CA VAL A 50 -7.02 -2.85 19.42
C VAL A 50 -7.18 -2.53 20.91
N VAL A 51 -6.08 -2.52 21.64
CA VAL A 51 -6.05 -2.15 23.07
C VAL A 51 -5.52 -0.74 23.19
N GLY A 52 -6.32 0.15 23.75
CA GLY A 52 -6.12 1.61 23.69
C GLY A 52 -6.98 2.27 22.61
N ALA A 53 -7.33 3.53 22.83
CA ALA A 53 -8.22 4.28 21.94
C ALA A 53 -7.83 5.76 21.81
N GLY A 54 -6.53 6.06 21.89
CA GLY A 54 -5.97 7.37 21.58
C GLY A 54 -5.75 7.60 20.07
N PRO A 55 -5.14 8.73 19.68
CA PRO A 55 -4.87 9.05 18.27
C PRO A 55 -4.00 8.01 17.55
N VAL A 56 -3.08 7.35 18.27
CA VAL A 56 -2.27 6.27 17.70
C VAL A 56 -3.15 5.07 17.35
N ALA A 57 -4.05 4.67 18.25
CA ALA A 57 -5.00 3.58 18.03
C ALA A 57 -5.95 3.90 16.87
N ALA A 58 -6.48 5.13 16.79
CA ALA A 58 -7.40 5.53 15.73
C ALA A 58 -6.82 5.32 14.31
N ARG A 59 -5.54 5.66 14.11
CA ARG A 59 -4.84 5.41 12.83
C ARG A 59 -4.72 3.92 12.50
N LYS A 60 -4.49 3.08 13.52
CA LYS A 60 -4.37 1.62 13.37
C LYS A 60 -5.72 0.99 13.08
N VAL A 61 -6.76 1.43 13.78
CA VAL A 61 -8.15 1.04 13.54
C VAL A 61 -8.57 1.36 12.12
N ALA A 62 -8.33 2.58 11.63
CA ALA A 62 -8.63 2.95 10.25
C ALA A 62 -7.96 2.00 9.23
N SER A 63 -6.67 1.67 9.45
CA SER A 63 -5.94 0.75 8.57
C SER A 63 -6.51 -0.69 8.60
N LEU A 64 -7.01 -1.15 9.75
CA LEU A 64 -7.64 -2.46 9.91
C LEU A 64 -9.03 -2.50 9.26
N LEU A 65 -9.82 -1.44 9.42
CA LEU A 65 -11.13 -1.29 8.77
C LEU A 65 -10.99 -1.24 7.24
N ASP A 66 -10.00 -0.51 6.72
CA ASP A 66 -9.68 -0.48 5.29
C ASP A 66 -9.26 -1.86 4.75
N ALA A 67 -8.72 -2.73 5.61
CA ALA A 67 -8.40 -4.13 5.28
C ALA A 67 -9.59 -5.09 5.48
N GLY A 68 -10.78 -4.57 5.85
CA GLY A 68 -12.00 -5.35 6.03
C GLY A 68 -12.10 -6.11 7.35
N ALA A 69 -11.26 -5.79 8.35
CA ALA A 69 -11.30 -6.46 9.65
C ALA A 69 -12.57 -6.15 10.45
N ASP A 70 -13.04 -7.12 11.25
CA ASP A 70 -14.01 -6.90 12.32
C ASP A 70 -13.26 -6.39 13.55
N VAL A 71 -13.25 -5.07 13.72
CA VAL A 71 -12.41 -4.38 14.71
C VAL A 71 -13.15 -4.23 16.04
N THR A 72 -12.54 -4.79 17.09
CA THR A 72 -12.93 -4.51 18.48
C THR A 72 -11.88 -3.62 19.13
N VAL A 73 -12.32 -2.56 19.79
CA VAL A 73 -11.46 -1.68 20.60
C VAL A 73 -11.75 -1.90 22.08
N VAL A 74 -10.73 -2.05 22.91
CA VAL A 74 -10.86 -2.12 24.37
C VAL A 74 -10.05 -0.99 24.99
N ALA A 75 -10.73 -0.04 25.61
CA ALA A 75 -10.11 1.08 26.32
C ALA A 75 -11.12 1.74 27.27
N PRO A 76 -10.70 2.24 28.45
CA PRO A 76 -11.60 2.97 29.37
C PRO A 76 -12.16 4.28 28.81
N THR A 77 -11.44 4.92 27.90
CA THR A 77 -11.82 6.16 27.22
C THR A 77 -11.36 6.10 25.77
N ALA A 78 -12.01 6.85 24.87
CA ALA A 78 -11.68 6.90 23.45
C ALA A 78 -11.75 8.32 22.91
N VAL A 79 -11.01 8.58 21.83
CA VAL A 79 -11.20 9.77 20.98
C VAL A 79 -12.47 9.62 20.13
N ASP A 80 -13.04 10.75 19.70
CA ASP A 80 -14.30 10.81 18.93
C ASP A 80 -14.23 9.93 17.67
N GLU A 81 -13.08 9.86 16.98
CA GLU A 81 -12.90 9.03 15.78
C GLU A 81 -13.11 7.53 16.04
N ILE A 82 -12.95 7.07 17.28
CA ILE A 82 -13.24 5.68 17.69
C ILE A 82 -14.63 5.59 18.31
N ALA A 83 -15.01 6.55 19.15
CA ALA A 83 -16.27 6.52 19.88
C ALA A 83 -17.49 6.63 18.96
N ASP A 84 -17.38 7.43 17.90
CA ASP A 84 -18.49 7.75 16.99
C ASP A 84 -18.53 6.85 15.74
N ASP A 85 -17.52 6.02 15.50
CA ASP A 85 -17.48 5.14 14.33
C ASP A 85 -18.25 3.84 14.58
N SER A 86 -19.47 3.78 14.03
CA SER A 86 -20.37 2.62 14.10
C SER A 86 -19.82 1.29 13.57
N ARG A 87 -18.69 1.30 12.84
CA ARG A 87 -18.02 0.08 12.35
C ARG A 87 -17.16 -0.59 13.42
N ILE A 88 -16.89 0.11 14.53
CA ILE A 88 -16.03 -0.37 15.62
C ILE A 88 -16.88 -0.93 16.75
N ARG A 89 -16.53 -2.13 17.24
CA ARG A 89 -17.04 -2.62 18.53
C ARG A 89 -16.17 -2.08 19.66
N TRP A 90 -16.53 -0.93 20.20
CA TRP A 90 -15.81 -0.37 21.35
C TRP A 90 -16.37 -0.92 22.68
N HIS A 91 -15.47 -1.41 23.53
CA HIS A 91 -15.72 -1.77 24.90
C HIS A 91 -15.05 -0.75 25.83
N GLU A 92 -15.87 0.10 26.44
CA GLU A 92 -15.47 1.12 27.41
C GLU A 92 -15.07 0.49 28.75
N ARG A 93 -13.88 -0.13 28.76
CA ARG A 93 -13.30 -0.79 29.94
C ARG A 93 -11.81 -1.08 29.73
N PRO A 94 -11.08 -1.39 30.82
CA PRO A 94 -9.73 -1.94 30.71
C PRO A 94 -9.69 -3.31 30.00
N TYR A 95 -8.50 -3.62 29.47
CA TYR A 95 -8.16 -4.95 28.95
C TYR A 95 -8.28 -6.02 30.04
N ARG A 96 -8.78 -7.19 29.66
CA ARG A 96 -8.92 -8.38 30.50
C ARG A 96 -7.92 -9.42 30.03
N ARG A 97 -7.10 -9.90 30.96
CA ARG A 97 -6.11 -10.95 30.70
C ARG A 97 -6.69 -12.12 29.91
N GLY A 98 -6.01 -12.48 28.83
CA GLY A 98 -6.36 -13.60 27.95
C GLY A 98 -7.43 -13.32 26.89
N GLU A 99 -8.10 -12.16 26.90
CA GLU A 99 -9.17 -11.91 25.93
C GLU A 99 -8.67 -11.83 24.48
N VAL A 100 -7.40 -11.47 24.29
CA VAL A 100 -6.73 -11.42 22.97
C VAL A 100 -6.75 -12.78 22.25
N ALA A 101 -6.86 -13.90 22.97
CA ALA A 101 -6.87 -15.25 22.40
C ALA A 101 -8.06 -15.51 21.43
N SER A 102 -9.10 -14.67 21.46
CA SER A 102 -10.27 -14.78 20.57
C SER A 102 -10.11 -14.07 19.23
N TYR A 103 -8.93 -13.50 18.95
CA TYR A 103 -8.66 -12.66 17.78
C TYR A 103 -7.58 -13.28 16.88
N ARG A 104 -7.49 -12.81 15.64
CA ARG A 104 -6.43 -13.24 14.70
C ARG A 104 -5.20 -12.35 14.76
N LEU A 105 -5.43 -11.09 15.08
CA LEU A 105 -4.41 -10.05 15.15
C LEU A 105 -4.80 -9.06 16.23
N ALA A 106 -3.80 -8.51 16.90
CA ALA A 106 -3.95 -7.50 17.92
C ALA A 106 -3.01 -6.31 17.67
N VAL A 107 -3.41 -5.16 18.17
CA VAL A 107 -2.58 -3.95 18.23
C VAL A 107 -2.67 -3.37 19.64
N THR A 108 -1.54 -3.05 20.24
CA THR A 108 -1.47 -2.27 21.48
C THR A 108 -1.03 -0.85 21.18
N ALA A 109 -1.78 0.11 21.73
CA ALA A 109 -1.51 1.54 21.59
C ALA A 109 -2.06 2.28 22.83
N THR A 110 -1.77 1.72 24.02
CA THR A 110 -2.32 2.24 25.28
C THR A 110 -1.46 3.37 25.87
N GLY A 111 -0.15 3.33 25.63
CA GLY A 111 0.82 4.19 26.32
C GLY A 111 1.15 3.72 27.75
N ASP A 112 0.60 2.58 28.18
CA ASP A 112 0.87 1.93 29.45
C ASP A 112 1.63 0.62 29.19
N THR A 113 2.92 0.64 29.55
CA THR A 113 3.84 -0.49 29.32
C THR A 113 3.38 -1.78 30.01
N ASP A 114 2.72 -1.69 31.16
CA ASP A 114 2.26 -2.89 31.89
C ASP A 114 1.10 -3.56 31.16
N VAL A 115 0.16 -2.74 30.62
CA VAL A 115 -0.95 -3.25 29.80
C VAL A 115 -0.43 -3.83 28.50
N ASP A 116 0.45 -3.11 27.79
CA ASP A 116 0.99 -3.55 26.50
C ASP A 116 1.79 -4.86 26.65
N SER A 117 2.61 -4.97 27.71
CA SER A 117 3.34 -6.20 28.06
C SER A 117 2.41 -7.36 28.42
N GLN A 118 1.28 -7.08 29.11
CA GLN A 118 0.29 -8.11 29.43
C GLN A 118 -0.38 -8.65 28.17
N VAL A 119 -0.79 -7.78 27.25
CA VAL A 119 -1.38 -8.17 25.96
C VAL A 119 -0.38 -8.96 25.13
N HIS A 120 0.90 -8.56 25.10
CA HIS A 120 1.97 -9.31 24.43
C HIS A 120 2.10 -10.74 24.93
N ARG A 121 2.21 -10.93 26.25
CA ARG A 121 2.30 -12.28 26.83
C ARG A 121 1.09 -13.14 26.51
N ASP A 122 -0.11 -12.56 26.54
CA ASP A 122 -1.34 -13.28 26.23
C ASP A 122 -1.42 -13.63 24.73
N ALA A 123 -0.95 -12.74 23.84
CA ALA A 123 -0.94 -12.94 22.40
C ALA A 123 0.06 -14.03 21.99
N GLU A 124 1.28 -14.01 22.54
CA GLU A 124 2.29 -15.05 22.35
C GLU A 124 1.75 -16.42 22.79
N ALA A 125 1.13 -16.49 23.97
CA ALA A 125 0.56 -17.73 24.49
C ALA A 125 -0.57 -18.30 23.62
N ALA A 126 -1.28 -17.44 22.88
CA ALA A 126 -2.41 -17.82 22.03
C ALA A 126 -2.06 -17.94 20.53
N GLY A 127 -0.82 -17.63 20.13
CA GLY A 127 -0.41 -17.59 18.72
C GLY A 127 -1.09 -16.48 17.92
N VAL A 128 -1.40 -15.35 18.56
CA VAL A 128 -2.03 -14.17 17.93
C VAL A 128 -0.94 -13.19 17.51
N TRP A 129 -0.99 -12.71 16.26
CA TRP A 129 -0.04 -11.70 15.82
C TRP A 129 -0.28 -10.36 16.52
N LEU A 130 0.76 -9.75 17.08
CA LEU A 130 0.68 -8.48 17.79
C LEU A 130 1.60 -7.42 17.17
N ASN A 131 1.07 -6.21 17.01
CA ASN A 131 1.86 -5.00 16.78
C ASN A 131 1.71 -4.06 17.99
N SER A 132 2.79 -3.87 18.74
CA SER A 132 2.86 -2.88 19.81
C SER A 132 3.36 -1.54 19.29
N ALA A 133 2.58 -0.48 19.48
CA ALA A 133 2.92 0.85 19.01
C ALA A 133 4.13 1.38 19.79
N ASP A 134 5.11 1.93 19.06
CA ASP A 134 6.35 2.49 19.60
C ASP A 134 7.20 1.51 20.44
N ASP A 135 6.89 0.21 20.36
CA ASP A 135 7.58 -0.87 21.08
C ASP A 135 7.87 -2.05 20.13
N PRO A 136 8.97 -1.96 19.36
CA PRO A 136 9.35 -2.98 18.40
C PRO A 136 9.70 -4.33 19.02
N GLU A 137 10.13 -4.37 20.29
CA GLU A 137 10.54 -5.59 20.97
C GLU A 137 9.34 -6.52 21.24
N HIS A 138 8.15 -5.95 21.44
CA HIS A 138 6.91 -6.69 21.68
C HIS A 138 6.04 -6.85 20.42
N CYS A 139 6.61 -6.64 19.23
CA CYS A 139 5.94 -6.86 17.95
C CYS A 139 6.28 -8.23 17.34
N THR A 140 5.26 -9.00 16.94
CA THR A 140 5.43 -10.19 16.09
C THR A 140 5.35 -9.83 14.59
N PHE A 141 4.89 -8.62 14.27
CA PHE A 141 4.89 -8.08 12.91
C PHE A 141 5.05 -6.55 12.91
N THR A 142 5.59 -6.02 11.81
CA THR A 142 5.74 -4.59 11.57
C THR A 142 4.78 -4.12 10.49
N LEU A 143 4.20 -2.94 10.66
CA LEU A 143 3.40 -2.30 9.62
C LEU A 143 4.30 -1.45 8.70
N PRO A 144 4.35 -1.74 7.38
CA PRO A 144 5.16 -0.96 6.45
C PRO A 144 4.52 0.41 6.15
N ALA A 145 5.27 1.28 5.48
CA ALA A 145 4.66 2.44 4.82
C ALA A 145 3.82 1.93 3.63
N VAL A 146 2.57 2.38 3.52
CA VAL A 146 1.62 1.95 2.49
C VAL A 146 1.16 3.13 1.64
N SER A 147 1.04 2.93 0.33
CA SER A 147 0.18 3.72 -0.57
C SER A 147 -0.79 2.81 -1.31
N ARG A 148 -1.99 3.32 -1.54
CA ARG A 148 -3.09 2.59 -2.17
C ARG A 148 -3.77 3.46 -3.21
N HIS A 149 -3.98 2.87 -4.39
CA HIS A 149 -4.78 3.43 -5.47
C HIS A 149 -5.73 2.34 -5.94
N GLY A 150 -6.99 2.36 -5.49
CA GLY A 150 -7.91 1.24 -5.71
C GLY A 150 -7.33 -0.08 -5.20
N ASP A 151 -7.26 -1.09 -6.08
CA ASP A 151 -6.72 -2.42 -5.78
C ASP A 151 -5.19 -2.49 -5.83
N LEU A 152 -4.50 -1.44 -6.31
CA LEU A 152 -3.05 -1.37 -6.30
C LEU A 152 -2.56 -0.93 -4.92
N GLN A 153 -1.76 -1.78 -4.28
CA GLN A 153 -1.08 -1.47 -3.02
C GLN A 153 0.43 -1.57 -3.20
N VAL A 154 1.15 -0.54 -2.75
CA VAL A 154 2.61 -0.51 -2.73
C VAL A 154 3.08 -0.28 -1.29
N THR A 155 4.04 -1.09 -0.84
CA THR A 155 4.56 -1.02 0.53
C THR A 155 6.07 -0.93 0.58
N VAL A 156 6.59 -0.14 1.52
CA VAL A 156 8.02 -0.04 1.82
C VAL A 156 8.25 -0.37 3.29
N SER A 157 9.16 -1.31 3.56
CA SER A 157 9.58 -1.67 4.92
C SER A 157 11.09 -1.47 5.07
N THR A 158 11.50 -0.93 6.22
CA THR A 158 12.92 -0.86 6.66
C THR A 158 13.21 -1.83 7.82
N GLY A 159 12.34 -2.81 8.05
CA GLY A 159 12.45 -3.75 9.18
C GLY A 159 12.43 -3.04 10.54
N GLY A 160 11.74 -1.90 10.64
CA GLY A 160 11.70 -1.08 11.86
C GLY A 160 12.93 -0.19 12.09
N SER A 161 13.99 -0.30 11.28
CA SER A 161 15.28 0.38 11.53
C SER A 161 15.21 1.91 11.41
N SER A 162 14.38 2.43 10.50
CA SER A 162 14.22 3.88 10.34
C SER A 162 12.87 4.26 9.72
N PRO A 163 11.96 4.85 10.52
CA PRO A 163 10.72 5.45 10.01
C PRO A 163 10.98 6.62 9.05
N ALA A 164 12.06 7.38 9.27
CA ALA A 164 12.42 8.50 8.41
C ALA A 164 12.82 8.04 7.01
N VAL A 165 13.63 6.97 6.90
CA VAL A 165 13.98 6.37 5.60
C VAL A 165 12.75 5.78 4.92
N SER A 166 11.87 5.10 5.66
CA SER A 166 10.59 4.60 5.12
C SER A 166 9.75 5.73 4.52
N ARG A 167 9.64 6.88 5.22
CA ARG A 167 8.91 8.06 4.72
C ARG A 167 9.59 8.72 3.52
N TRP A 168 10.93 8.75 3.47
CA TRP A 168 11.65 9.27 2.31
C TRP A 168 11.45 8.37 1.08
N LEU A 169 11.64 7.06 1.23
CA LEU A 169 11.40 6.08 0.16
C LEU A 169 9.95 6.09 -0.31
N ARG A 170 9.01 6.22 0.63
CA ARG A 170 7.58 6.42 0.34
C ARG A 170 7.39 7.58 -0.63
N ARG A 171 7.94 8.77 -0.31
CA ARG A 171 7.82 9.94 -1.20
C ARG A 171 8.49 9.69 -2.55
N SER A 172 9.73 9.20 -2.55
CA SER A 172 10.48 9.03 -3.80
C SER A 172 9.93 7.95 -4.73
N LEU A 173 9.25 6.94 -4.19
CA LEU A 173 8.71 5.82 -4.99
C LEU A 173 7.22 6.00 -5.30
N PHE A 174 6.44 6.57 -4.39
CA PHE A 174 4.99 6.60 -4.54
C PHE A 174 4.50 7.81 -5.31
N ASP A 175 5.29 8.89 -5.41
CA ASP A 175 4.92 10.07 -6.21
C ASP A 175 4.79 9.71 -7.70
N ASP A 176 5.52 8.68 -8.18
CA ASP A 176 5.45 8.20 -9.56
C ASP A 176 4.31 7.19 -9.77
N ILE A 177 3.70 6.65 -8.71
CA ILE A 177 2.64 5.62 -8.79
C ILE A 177 1.30 6.25 -8.47
N GLY A 178 0.55 6.62 -9.51
CA GLY A 178 -0.78 7.24 -9.39
C GLY A 178 -1.97 6.34 -9.76
N PRO A 179 -3.19 6.90 -9.76
CA PRO A 179 -4.44 6.22 -10.15
C PRO A 179 -4.39 5.54 -11.53
N GLU A 180 -3.60 6.07 -12.47
CA GLU A 180 -3.39 5.49 -13.78
C GLU A 180 -2.75 4.09 -13.72
N HIS A 181 -1.91 3.82 -12.71
CA HIS A 181 -1.33 2.48 -12.51
C HIS A 181 -2.37 1.50 -12.00
N ALA A 182 -3.30 1.96 -11.15
CA ALA A 182 -4.44 1.16 -10.72
C ALA A 182 -5.36 0.81 -11.89
N THR A 183 -5.60 1.76 -12.79
CA THR A 183 -6.37 1.52 -14.01
C THR A 183 -5.66 0.54 -14.96
N VAL A 184 -4.33 0.66 -15.12
CA VAL A 184 -3.54 -0.33 -15.89
C VAL A 184 -3.64 -1.72 -15.25
N LEU A 185 -3.56 -1.82 -13.91
CA LEU A 185 -3.73 -3.09 -13.20
C LEU A 185 -5.11 -3.72 -13.50
N ALA A 186 -6.19 -2.93 -13.47
CA ALA A 186 -7.52 -3.41 -13.78
C ALA A 186 -7.63 -3.91 -15.24
N LEU A 187 -7.15 -3.13 -16.21
CA LEU A 187 -7.12 -3.51 -17.63
C LEU A 187 -6.27 -4.76 -17.86
N ALA A 188 -5.10 -4.85 -17.24
CA ALA A 188 -4.23 -6.02 -17.33
C ALA A 188 -4.90 -7.28 -16.76
N SER A 189 -5.67 -7.16 -15.67
CA SER A 189 -6.43 -8.27 -15.08
C SER A 189 -7.53 -8.79 -16.01
N GLU A 190 -8.27 -7.88 -16.66
CA GLU A 190 -9.26 -8.21 -17.70
C GLU A 190 -8.59 -9.01 -18.83
N VAL A 191 -7.54 -8.45 -19.43
CA VAL A 191 -6.85 -9.05 -20.58
C VAL A 191 -6.13 -10.35 -20.19
N ARG A 192 -5.65 -10.47 -18.94
CA ARG A 192 -5.07 -11.71 -18.41
C ARG A 192 -6.10 -12.85 -18.40
N THR A 193 -7.35 -12.54 -18.09
CA THR A 193 -8.46 -13.51 -18.11
C THR A 193 -8.72 -13.98 -19.54
N GLU A 194 -8.83 -13.05 -20.49
CA GLU A 194 -8.99 -13.36 -21.92
C GLU A 194 -7.83 -14.20 -22.48
N LEU A 195 -6.59 -13.87 -22.12
CA LEU A 195 -5.40 -14.61 -22.54
C LEU A 195 -5.44 -16.05 -22.05
N ARG A 196 -5.86 -16.24 -20.79
CA ARG A 196 -6.01 -17.57 -20.20
C ARG A 196 -7.12 -18.38 -20.88
N GLU A 197 -8.22 -17.74 -21.22
CA GLU A 197 -9.32 -18.39 -21.97
C GLU A 197 -8.89 -18.79 -23.38
N ALA A 198 -8.15 -17.94 -24.08
CA ALA A 198 -7.71 -18.19 -25.45
C ALA A 198 -6.56 -19.20 -25.57
N THR A 199 -5.64 -19.24 -24.58
CA THR A 199 -4.38 -20.00 -24.68
C THR A 199 -4.19 -21.06 -23.59
N GLY A 200 -5.09 -21.11 -22.60
CA GLY A 200 -4.94 -21.95 -21.41
C GLY A 200 -3.97 -21.41 -20.35
N SER A 201 -3.22 -20.35 -20.66
CA SER A 201 -2.23 -19.74 -19.76
C SER A 201 -2.35 -18.22 -19.77
N SER A 202 -2.07 -17.58 -18.64
CA SER A 202 -1.94 -16.13 -18.53
C SER A 202 -0.48 -15.64 -18.60
N GLU A 203 0.47 -16.57 -18.59
CA GLU A 203 1.90 -16.28 -18.54
C GLU A 203 2.43 -15.98 -19.95
N SER A 204 3.00 -14.79 -20.13
CA SER A 204 3.54 -14.34 -21.41
C SER A 204 4.70 -13.36 -21.19
N PRO A 205 5.89 -13.59 -21.79
CA PRO A 205 6.99 -12.61 -21.75
C PRO A 205 6.66 -11.28 -22.45
N ALA A 206 5.53 -11.20 -23.16
CA ALA A 206 5.10 -9.94 -23.76
C ALA A 206 4.57 -8.94 -22.71
N TRP A 207 4.15 -9.37 -21.51
CA TRP A 207 3.73 -8.45 -20.45
C TRP A 207 4.80 -7.39 -20.15
N ASP A 208 6.07 -7.79 -20.01
CA ASP A 208 7.20 -6.90 -19.74
C ASP A 208 7.41 -5.83 -20.83
N ARG A 209 6.98 -6.13 -22.06
CA ARG A 209 7.13 -5.21 -23.20
C ARG A 209 5.94 -4.26 -23.35
N VAL A 210 4.76 -4.67 -22.91
CA VAL A 210 3.53 -3.90 -23.13
C VAL A 210 3.17 -3.03 -21.92
N LEU A 211 3.61 -3.43 -20.72
CA LEU A 211 3.50 -2.61 -19.52
C LEU A 211 4.64 -1.58 -19.49
N ASP A 212 4.51 -0.54 -20.31
CA ASP A 212 5.49 0.53 -20.46
C ASP A 212 4.90 1.93 -20.17
N ASP A 213 5.77 2.95 -20.20
CA ASP A 213 5.36 4.35 -19.99
C ASP A 213 4.34 4.82 -21.05
N THR A 214 4.40 4.27 -22.27
CA THR A 214 3.45 4.61 -23.34
C THR A 214 2.02 4.20 -22.97
N LEU A 215 1.84 3.01 -22.40
CA LEU A 215 0.55 2.53 -21.92
C LEU A 215 0.04 3.42 -20.79
N ILE A 216 0.91 3.79 -19.85
CA ILE A 216 0.58 4.69 -18.73
C ILE A 216 0.12 6.05 -19.25
N GLU A 217 0.83 6.65 -20.22
CA GLU A 217 0.41 7.92 -20.83
C GLU A 217 -0.92 7.83 -21.58
N THR A 218 -1.20 6.68 -22.21
CA THR A 218 -2.48 6.43 -22.89
C THR A 218 -3.64 6.44 -21.88
N VAL A 219 -3.47 5.73 -20.77
CA VAL A 219 -4.44 5.71 -19.67
C VAL A 219 -4.60 7.10 -19.03
N ARG A 220 -3.49 7.84 -18.86
CA ARG A 220 -3.53 9.20 -18.30
C ARG A 220 -4.34 10.18 -19.15
N ARG A 221 -4.42 9.96 -20.46
CA ARG A 221 -5.29 10.73 -21.38
C ARG A 221 -6.75 10.29 -21.35
N GLY A 222 -7.08 9.23 -20.61
CA GLY A 222 -8.42 8.66 -20.52
C GLY A 222 -8.80 7.71 -21.67
N ASP A 223 -7.85 7.36 -22.55
CA ASP A 223 -8.12 6.49 -23.70
C ASP A 223 -7.99 5.00 -23.33
N LEU A 224 -8.94 4.55 -22.51
CA LEU A 224 -8.92 3.19 -21.95
C LEU A 224 -9.10 2.11 -23.01
N GLU A 225 -9.82 2.41 -24.09
CA GLU A 225 -10.03 1.44 -25.17
C GLU A 225 -8.75 1.24 -25.98
N THR A 226 -8.05 2.32 -26.35
CA THR A 226 -6.73 2.18 -26.98
C THR A 226 -5.75 1.44 -26.07
N ALA A 227 -5.73 1.75 -24.77
CA ALA A 227 -4.89 1.04 -23.81
C ALA A 227 -5.19 -0.47 -23.77
N ARG A 228 -6.47 -0.86 -23.73
CA ARG A 228 -6.90 -2.26 -23.79
C ARG A 228 -6.47 -2.94 -25.09
N GLN A 229 -6.61 -2.27 -26.24
CA GLN A 229 -6.20 -2.83 -27.53
C GLN A 229 -4.67 -2.99 -27.62
N VAL A 230 -3.90 -2.07 -27.05
CA VAL A 230 -2.43 -2.19 -26.94
C VAL A 230 -2.06 -3.45 -26.14
N LEU A 231 -2.68 -3.65 -24.97
CA LEU A 231 -2.51 -4.85 -24.15
C LEU A 231 -2.82 -6.13 -24.94
N ARG A 232 -4.02 -6.22 -25.51
CA ARG A 232 -4.48 -7.39 -26.27
C ARG A 232 -3.55 -7.71 -27.45
N ARG A 233 -3.24 -6.71 -28.28
CA ARG A 233 -2.40 -6.88 -29.47
C ARG A 233 -0.98 -7.30 -29.09
N GLY A 234 -0.41 -6.70 -28.06
CA GLY A 234 0.93 -7.02 -27.57
C GLY A 234 1.04 -8.46 -27.05
N LEU A 235 -0.06 -8.99 -26.49
CA LEU A 235 -0.17 -10.37 -26.02
C LEU A 235 -0.61 -11.38 -27.09
N GLY A 236 -0.82 -10.92 -28.34
CA GLY A 236 -1.24 -11.78 -29.44
C GLY A 236 -2.70 -12.23 -29.39
N LEU A 237 -3.54 -11.55 -28.59
CA LEU A 237 -4.98 -11.80 -28.59
C LEU A 237 -5.61 -11.25 -29.88
N PRO A 238 -6.61 -11.95 -30.45
CA PRO A 238 -7.35 -11.44 -31.60
C PRO A 238 -8.07 -10.12 -31.23
N PRO A 239 -8.36 -9.24 -32.21
CA PRO A 239 -9.14 -8.03 -31.94
C PRO A 239 -10.49 -8.42 -31.30
N ALA A 240 -10.95 -7.60 -30.35
CA ALA A 240 -12.25 -7.81 -29.74
C ALA A 240 -13.33 -7.79 -30.83
N PRO A 241 -14.35 -8.67 -30.77
CA PRO A 241 -15.46 -8.61 -31.71
C PRO A 241 -16.10 -7.23 -31.62
N THR A 242 -16.16 -6.50 -32.73
CA THR A 242 -16.86 -5.22 -32.80
C THR A 242 -18.34 -5.52 -32.55
N LEU A 243 -18.90 -5.03 -31.44
CA LEU A 243 -20.35 -5.03 -31.26
C LEU A 243 -20.92 -4.11 -32.34
N GLU A 244 -21.46 -4.67 -33.41
CA GLU A 244 -22.26 -3.88 -34.35
C GLU A 244 -23.43 -3.25 -33.56
N PRO A 245 -23.68 -1.95 -33.74
CA PRO A 245 -24.82 -1.32 -33.09
C PRO A 245 -26.09 -2.04 -33.56
N ALA A 246 -26.89 -2.49 -32.60
CA ALA A 246 -28.20 -3.07 -32.88
C ALA A 246 -29.01 -2.07 -33.73
N GLN A 247 -29.42 -2.53 -34.92
CA GLN A 247 -30.24 -1.78 -35.87
C GLN A 247 -31.65 -1.54 -35.32
#